data_AF-A0A6C0K9M8-F1
#
_entry.id   AF-A0A6C0K9M8-F1
#
_cell.length_a   1.000
_cell.length_b   1.000
_cell.length_c   1.000
_cell.angle_alpha   90.00
_cell.angle_beta   90.00
_cell.angle_gamma   90.00
#
_symmetry.space_group_name_H-M   'P 1'
#
loop_
_entity.id
_entity.type
_entity.pdbx_description
1 polymer ?
#
loop_
_entity_poly.entity_id
_entity_poly.type
_entity_poly.pdbx_seq_one_letter_code
_entity_poly.pdbx_strand_id
1 'polypeptide(L)'
;MSSNKKRSGSGGDASNKKANTGSVPDFLSDGLDNKTICDIVQDIMAIIHDNKGKTAPASPAPHTEIVNKISSDDKFKFFIERYPMLFDMVTKEAGFEYSSLEYFLSMREEIIKQRITSEEASKQVGQVWFDKYYKKP
;
A
#
# COMPACT_ATOMS: atom_id res chain seq x y z
N MET A 1 42.85 33.93 -34.73
CA MET A 1 42.65 32.55 -35.20
C MET A 1 42.09 31.72 -34.05
N SER A 2 40.85 31.25 -34.22
CA SER A 2 40.17 30.07 -33.65
C SER A 2 40.79 29.38 -32.42
N SER A 3 40.03 29.09 -31.37
CA SER A 3 39.02 28.03 -31.43
C SER A 3 37.97 28.13 -30.31
N ASN A 4 36.71 28.25 -30.72
CA ASN A 4 35.53 28.16 -29.86
C ASN A 4 35.05 26.70 -29.87
N LYS A 5 35.14 26.00 -28.73
CA LYS A 5 34.71 24.59 -28.62
C LYS A 5 33.21 24.54 -28.30
N LYS A 6 32.37 24.50 -29.34
CA LYS A 6 30.96 24.11 -29.27
C LYS A 6 30.87 22.66 -28.75
N ARG A 7 30.21 22.43 -27.61
CA ARG A 7 29.69 21.11 -27.24
C ARG A 7 28.29 20.97 -27.82
N SER A 8 28.20 20.19 -28.90
CA SER A 8 26.98 19.68 -29.49
C SER A 8 26.26 18.78 -28.50
N GLY A 9 24.92 18.86 -28.52
CA GLY A 9 24.03 18.08 -27.70
C GLY A 9 24.17 16.58 -27.93
N SER A 10 23.80 15.84 -26.89
CA SER A 10 23.35 14.46 -27.03
C SER A 10 21.98 14.40 -26.35
N GLY A 11 20.94 14.57 -27.17
CA GLY A 11 19.61 14.10 -26.83
C GLY A 11 19.68 12.58 -26.84
N GLY A 12 19.48 11.98 -25.66
CA GLY A 12 19.38 10.55 -25.48
C GLY A 12 17.91 10.18 -25.30
N ASP A 13 17.34 9.69 -26.39
CA ASP A 13 16.10 8.93 -26.55
C ASP A 13 15.17 8.74 -25.34
N ALA A 14 13.97 9.29 -25.54
CA ALA A 14 12.74 8.82 -24.96
C ALA A 14 12.57 7.31 -25.18
N SER A 15 12.97 6.51 -24.20
CA SER A 15 12.54 5.12 -24.11
C SER A 15 11.11 5.11 -23.58
N ASN A 16 10.17 5.50 -24.44
CA ASN A 16 8.75 5.23 -24.27
C ASN A 16 8.56 3.71 -24.44
N LYS A 17 8.97 2.94 -23.43
CA LYS A 17 8.57 1.54 -23.27
C LYS A 17 7.08 1.56 -22.93
N LYS A 18 6.26 1.62 -23.98
CA LYS A 18 4.88 1.12 -23.94
C LYS A 18 4.97 -0.33 -23.44
N ALA A 19 4.69 -0.53 -22.16
CA ALA A 19 4.42 -1.85 -21.61
C ALA A 19 3.05 -2.27 -22.16
N ASN A 20 3.06 -2.79 -23.39
CA ASN A 20 1.94 -3.53 -23.91
C ASN A 20 2.09 -4.97 -23.43
N THR A 21 1.42 -5.32 -22.35
CA THR A 21 1.11 -6.71 -22.04
C THR A 21 -0.36 -6.73 -21.63
N GLY A 22 -1.23 -7.18 -22.54
CA GLY A 22 -2.63 -7.50 -22.25
C GLY A 22 -2.83 -8.65 -21.26
N SER A 23 -1.83 -8.92 -20.42
CA SER A 23 -1.87 -9.86 -19.32
C SER A 23 -2.38 -9.15 -18.06
N VAL A 24 -3.16 -9.87 -17.27
CA VAL A 24 -3.54 -9.46 -15.92
C VAL A 24 -2.25 -9.21 -15.13
N PRO A 25 -2.12 -8.09 -14.38
CA PRO A 25 -0.93 -7.83 -13.56
C PRO A 25 -0.61 -9.00 -12.62
N ASP A 26 0.67 -9.39 -12.51
CA ASP A 26 1.10 -10.57 -11.75
C ASP A 26 0.59 -10.57 -10.29
N PHE A 27 0.51 -9.39 -9.66
CA PHE A 27 0.03 -9.23 -8.28
C PHE A 27 -1.46 -9.54 -8.06
N LEU A 28 -2.23 -9.72 -9.13
CA LEU A 28 -3.61 -10.23 -9.08
C LEU A 28 -3.65 -11.76 -9.19
N SER A 29 -2.66 -12.36 -9.84
CA SER A 29 -2.64 -13.81 -10.06
C SER A 29 -2.26 -14.59 -8.81
N ASP A 30 -1.51 -13.96 -7.90
CA ASP A 30 -0.97 -14.55 -6.68
C ASP A 30 -1.38 -13.79 -5.41
N GLY A 31 -2.40 -12.94 -5.50
CA GLY A 31 -2.83 -12.04 -4.43
C GLY A 31 -4.34 -11.94 -4.25
N LEU A 32 -4.77 -11.21 -3.24
CA LEU A 32 -6.17 -10.91 -2.96
C LEU A 32 -6.69 -9.78 -3.85
N ASP A 33 -7.97 -9.79 -4.17
CA ASP A 33 -8.64 -8.66 -4.81
C ASP A 33 -8.84 -7.49 -3.81
N ASN A 34 -9.15 -6.30 -4.33
CA ASN A 34 -9.30 -5.10 -3.50
C ASN A 34 -10.39 -5.24 -2.42
N LYS A 35 -11.50 -5.91 -2.73
CA LYS A 35 -12.60 -6.08 -1.79
C LYS A 35 -12.17 -6.99 -0.65
N THR A 36 -11.54 -8.12 -0.96
CA THR A 36 -11.08 -9.06 0.07
C THR A 36 -10.00 -8.43 0.97
N ILE A 37 -9.11 -7.59 0.42
CA ILE A 37 -8.15 -6.82 1.23
C ILE A 37 -8.88 -5.88 2.20
N CYS A 38 -9.87 -5.12 1.73
CA CYS A 38 -10.67 -4.22 2.57
C CYS A 38 -11.39 -4.97 3.69
N ASP A 39 -12.07 -6.07 3.36
CA ASP A 39 -12.84 -6.86 4.33
C ASP A 39 -11.92 -7.37 5.45
N ILE A 40 -10.75 -7.93 5.10
CA ILE A 40 -9.77 -8.42 6.09
C ILE A 40 -9.22 -7.29 6.96
N VAL A 41 -8.88 -6.13 6.36
CA VAL A 41 -8.38 -4.98 7.12
C VAL A 41 -9.43 -4.47 8.10
N GLN A 42 -10.68 -4.35 7.66
CA GLN A 42 -11.79 -3.93 8.52
C GLN A 42 -12.03 -4.91 9.67
N ASP A 43 -11.97 -6.21 9.40
CA ASP A 43 -12.08 -7.24 10.43
C ASP A 43 -10.97 -7.12 11.48
N ILE A 44 -9.72 -6.93 11.05
CA ILE A 44 -8.58 -6.75 11.97
C ILE A 44 -8.77 -5.48 12.80
N MET A 45 -9.17 -4.36 12.17
CA MET A 45 -9.44 -3.11 12.88
C MET A 45 -10.56 -3.23 13.90
N ALA A 46 -11.65 -3.94 13.55
CA ALA A 46 -12.76 -4.20 14.46
C ALA A 46 -12.31 -5.02 15.67
N ILE A 47 -11.52 -6.10 15.45
CA ILE A 47 -10.95 -6.90 16.54
C ILE A 47 -10.11 -6.02 17.48
N ILE A 48 -9.23 -5.18 16.95
CA ILE A 48 -8.39 -4.29 17.76
C ILE A 48 -9.24 -3.27 18.53
N HIS A 49 -10.23 -2.66 17.87
CA HIS A 49 -11.09 -1.65 18.48
C HIS A 49 -11.98 -2.23 19.59
N ASP A 50 -12.61 -3.37 19.34
CA ASP A 50 -13.53 -4.02 20.29
C ASP A 50 -12.81 -4.51 21.55
N ASN A 51 -11.50 -4.78 21.47
CA ASN A 51 -10.69 -5.12 22.64
C ASN A 51 -10.16 -3.88 23.37
N LYS A 52 -10.04 -2.72 22.71
CA LYS A 52 -9.76 -1.42 23.36
C LYS A 52 -10.95 -0.88 24.16
N GLY A 53 -12.19 -1.17 23.74
CA GLY A 53 -13.43 -0.66 24.34
C GLY A 53 -14.03 -1.48 25.49
N LYS A 54 -13.53 -2.70 25.77
CA LYS A 54 -14.03 -3.56 26.86
C LYS A 54 -13.43 -3.15 28.20
N THR A 55 -13.93 -2.03 28.74
CA THR A 55 -13.72 -1.60 30.13
C THR A 55 -14.71 -2.31 31.07
N ALA A 56 -14.49 -3.61 31.27
CA ALA A 56 -14.97 -4.32 32.47
C ALA A 56 -13.77 -4.52 33.42
N PRO A 57 -13.96 -4.72 34.74
CA PRO A 57 -12.89 -4.58 35.75
C PRO A 57 -11.77 -5.65 35.71
N ALA A 58 -11.68 -6.44 34.64
CA ALA A 58 -10.56 -7.31 34.36
C ALA A 58 -9.77 -6.70 33.19
N SER A 59 -8.50 -6.36 33.43
CA SER A 59 -7.61 -5.64 32.51
C SER A 59 -7.84 -5.95 31.02
N PRO A 60 -7.98 -4.93 30.16
CA PRO A 60 -7.96 -5.16 28.71
C PRO A 60 -6.69 -5.94 28.34
N ALA A 61 -6.83 -6.91 27.44
CA ALA A 61 -5.69 -7.70 26.99
C ALA A 61 -4.61 -6.76 26.40
N PRO A 62 -3.32 -6.96 26.72
CA PRO A 62 -2.24 -6.21 26.10
C PRO A 62 -2.34 -6.23 24.58
N HIS A 63 -2.00 -5.12 23.93
CA HIS A 63 -2.04 -5.00 22.46
C HIS A 63 -1.28 -6.13 21.77
N THR A 64 -0.14 -6.54 22.32
CA THR A 64 0.67 -7.66 21.83
C THR A 64 -0.08 -9.00 21.85
N GLU A 65 -0.91 -9.27 22.85
CA GLU A 65 -1.72 -10.49 22.91
C GLU A 65 -2.82 -10.48 21.85
N ILE A 66 -3.42 -9.33 21.59
CA ILE A 66 -4.44 -9.17 20.54
C ILE A 66 -3.81 -9.46 19.17
N VAL A 67 -2.65 -8.85 18.89
CA VAL A 67 -1.93 -9.08 17.64
C VAL A 67 -1.51 -10.55 17.50
N ASN A 68 -1.01 -11.18 18.56
CA ASN A 68 -0.65 -12.60 18.53
C ASN A 68 -1.85 -13.52 18.22
N LYS A 69 -3.03 -13.21 18.76
CA LYS A 69 -4.27 -13.95 18.44
C LYS A 69 -4.63 -13.83 16.98
N ILE A 70 -4.58 -12.62 16.42
CA ILE A 70 -4.85 -12.37 15.00
C ILE A 70 -3.80 -13.10 14.13
N SER A 71 -2.52 -13.01 14.49
CA SER A 71 -1.43 -13.67 13.74
C SER A 71 -1.52 -15.20 13.72
N SER A 72 -2.17 -15.79 14.73
CA SER A 72 -2.32 -17.24 14.87
C SER A 72 -3.64 -17.76 14.29
N ASP A 73 -4.53 -16.87 13.84
CA ASP A 73 -5.81 -17.25 13.26
C ASP A 73 -5.64 -17.58 11.77
N ASP A 74 -6.01 -18.81 11.39
CA ASP A 74 -5.93 -19.31 10.02
C ASP A 74 -6.67 -18.41 9.01
N LYS A 75 -7.70 -17.69 9.45
CA LYS A 75 -8.43 -16.72 8.63
C LYS A 75 -7.52 -15.66 8.02
N PHE A 76 -6.50 -15.22 8.76
CA PHE A 76 -5.61 -14.13 8.32
C PHE A 76 -4.29 -14.61 7.74
N LYS A 77 -4.01 -15.92 7.80
CA LYS A 77 -2.72 -16.49 7.41
C LYS A 77 -2.27 -16.10 6.00
N PHE A 78 -3.13 -16.27 5.00
CA PHE A 78 -2.81 -15.90 3.62
C PHE A 78 -2.53 -14.40 3.47
N PHE A 79 -3.31 -13.56 4.17
CA PHE A 79 -3.11 -12.12 4.16
C PHE A 79 -1.78 -11.71 4.81
N ILE A 80 -1.42 -12.33 5.94
CA ILE A 80 -0.16 -12.06 6.64
C ILE A 80 1.04 -12.49 5.80
N GLU A 81 0.97 -13.67 5.18
CA GLU A 81 2.04 -14.19 4.33
C GLU A 81 2.23 -13.32 3.08
N ARG A 82 1.13 -12.88 2.46
CA ARG A 82 1.19 -12.11 1.20
C ARG A 82 1.42 -10.61 1.40
N TYR A 83 0.91 -10.04 2.48
CA TYR A 83 0.95 -8.61 2.77
C TYR A 83 1.50 -8.31 4.18
N PRO A 84 2.71 -8.79 4.53
CA PRO A 84 3.24 -8.67 5.90
C PRO A 84 3.38 -7.21 6.35
N MET A 85 3.74 -6.31 5.44
CA MET A 85 3.83 -4.87 5.72
C MET A 85 2.46 -4.24 6.00
N LEU A 86 1.42 -4.64 5.27
CA LEU A 86 0.07 -4.14 5.51
C LEU A 86 -0.48 -4.66 6.83
N PHE A 87 -0.19 -5.92 7.16
CA PHE A 87 -0.50 -6.51 8.45
C PHE A 87 0.16 -5.75 9.62
N ASP A 88 1.47 -5.47 9.53
CA ASP A 88 2.18 -4.65 10.52
C ASP A 88 1.53 -3.26 10.65
N MET A 89 1.19 -2.62 9.53
CA MET A 89 0.55 -1.30 9.55
C MET A 89 -0.83 -1.32 10.21
N VAL A 90 -1.71 -2.26 9.86
CA VAL A 90 -3.07 -2.31 10.43
C VAL A 90 -3.07 -2.68 11.91
N THR A 91 -2.07 -3.44 12.35
CA THR A 91 -1.91 -3.84 13.74
C THR A 91 -1.11 -2.87 14.60
N LYS A 92 -0.65 -1.73 14.07
CA LYS A 92 0.06 -0.72 14.87
C LYS A 92 -0.84 -0.11 15.95
N GLU A 93 -0.28 0.03 17.14
CA GLU A 93 -1.00 0.59 18.28
C GLU A 93 -1.43 2.05 18.07
N ALA A 94 -0.59 2.82 17.35
CA ALA A 94 -0.85 4.20 16.93
C ALA A 94 -2.07 4.37 16.02
N GLY A 95 -2.64 3.26 15.53
CA GLY A 95 -3.80 3.24 14.65
C GLY A 95 -3.42 3.10 13.19
N PHE A 96 -4.46 2.93 12.37
CA PHE A 96 -4.36 2.69 10.94
C PHE A 96 -5.20 3.72 10.19
N GLU A 97 -4.59 4.42 9.24
CA GLU A 97 -5.32 5.41 8.43
C GLU A 97 -5.99 4.73 7.23
N TYR A 98 -7.26 4.36 7.40
CA TYR A 98 -8.00 3.62 6.38
C TYR A 98 -8.13 4.37 5.04
N SER A 99 -8.28 5.69 5.06
CA SER A 99 -8.34 6.52 3.85
C SER A 99 -7.08 6.41 2.99
N SER A 100 -5.92 6.21 3.61
CA SER A 100 -4.67 5.95 2.87
C SER A 100 -4.70 4.59 2.18
N LEU A 101 -5.25 3.55 2.84
CA LEU A 101 -5.45 2.25 2.20
C LEU A 101 -6.38 2.37 0.98
N GLU A 102 -7.52 3.05 1.13
CA GLU A 102 -8.45 3.27 0.03
C GLU A 102 -7.78 3.95 -1.16
N TYR A 103 -6.94 4.96 -0.89
CA TYR A 103 -6.15 5.61 -1.92
C TYR A 103 -5.18 4.62 -2.63
N PHE A 104 -4.42 3.82 -1.89
CA PHE A 104 -3.53 2.82 -2.50
C PHE A 104 -4.29 1.79 -3.33
N LEU A 105 -5.45 1.32 -2.86
CA LEU A 105 -6.29 0.38 -3.59
C LEU A 105 -6.92 1.01 -4.83
N SER A 106 -7.23 2.31 -4.79
CA SER A 106 -7.67 3.04 -5.98
C SER A 106 -6.57 3.12 -7.06
N MET A 107 -5.31 3.33 -6.66
CA MET A 107 -4.18 3.31 -7.59
C MET A 107 -3.95 1.90 -8.15
N ARG A 108 -4.09 0.87 -7.32
CA ARG A 108 -4.07 -0.52 -7.75
C ARG A 108 -5.16 -0.78 -8.81
N GLU A 109 -6.37 -0.31 -8.58
CA GLU A 109 -7.49 -0.44 -9.53
C GLU A 109 -7.18 0.21 -10.89
N GLU A 110 -6.55 1.38 -10.90
CA GLU A 110 -6.15 2.06 -12.13
C GLU A 110 -5.05 1.29 -12.90
N ILE A 111 -4.14 0.61 -12.20
CA ILE A 111 -3.17 -0.31 -12.81
C ILE A 111 -3.88 -1.53 -13.42
N ILE A 112 -4.83 -2.12 -12.69
CA ILE A 112 -5.61 -3.28 -13.15
C ILE A 112 -6.39 -2.95 -14.43
N LYS A 113 -6.99 -1.76 -14.47
CA LYS A 113 -7.70 -1.23 -15.65
C LYS A 113 -6.75 -0.78 -16.78
N GLN A 114 -5.43 -0.94 -16.60
CA GLN A 114 -4.39 -0.53 -17.56
C GLN A 114 -4.46 0.97 -17.92
N ARG A 115 -5.02 1.79 -17.02
CA ARG A 115 -5.13 3.25 -17.22
C ARG A 115 -3.81 3.96 -16.89
N ILE A 116 -3.10 3.44 -15.89
CA ILE A 116 -1.76 3.89 -15.51
C ILE A 116 -0.82 2.69 -15.38
N THR A 117 0.48 2.91 -15.53
CA THR A 117 1.48 1.87 -15.26
C THR A 117 1.79 1.82 -13.76
N SER A 118 2.36 0.70 -13.29
CA SER A 118 2.82 0.60 -11.90
C SER A 118 3.90 1.64 -11.56
N GLU A 119 4.73 2.04 -12.54
CA GLU A 119 5.73 3.09 -12.36
C GLU A 119 5.07 4.46 -12.15
N GLU A 120 4.08 4.79 -12.97
CA GLU A 120 3.33 6.04 -12.86
C GLU A 120 2.56 6.12 -11.54
N ALA A 121 1.89 5.04 -11.15
CA ALA A 121 1.23 4.93 -9.85
C ALA A 121 2.22 5.17 -8.69
N SER A 122 3.42 4.57 -8.76
CA SER A 122 4.45 4.74 -7.73
C SER A 122 4.92 6.19 -7.61
N LYS A 123 5.08 6.90 -8.74
CA LYS A 123 5.44 8.33 -8.76
C LYS A 123 4.35 9.19 -8.14
N GLN A 124 3.09 8.96 -8.51
CA GLN A 124 1.95 9.74 -8.01
C GLN A 124 1.77 9.55 -6.51
N VAL A 125 1.76 8.30 -6.06
CA VAL A 125 1.72 7.95 -4.64
C VAL A 125 2.86 8.65 -3.90
N GLY A 126 4.10 8.48 -4.35
CA GLY A 126 5.26 9.11 -3.72
C GLY A 126 5.12 10.64 -3.60
N GLN A 127 4.63 11.29 -4.66
CA GLN A 127 4.41 12.74 -4.65
C GLN A 127 3.32 13.17 -3.66
N VAL A 128 2.18 12.45 -3.61
CA VAL A 128 1.08 12.74 -2.67
C VAL A 128 1.56 12.64 -1.23
N TRP A 129 2.33 11.61 -0.90
CA TRP A 129 2.86 11.42 0.44
C TRP A 129 3.95 12.43 0.80
N PHE A 130 4.81 12.78 -0.16
CA PHE A 130 5.77 13.86 0.01
C PHE A 130 5.06 15.20 0.27
N ASP A 131 4.03 15.52 -0.49
CA ASP A 131 3.26 16.75 -0.29
C ASP A 131 2.54 16.74 1.06
N LYS A 132 1.96 15.60 1.48
CA LYS A 132 1.25 15.45 2.76
C LYS A 132 2.15 15.67 3.98
N TYR A 133 3.42 15.22 3.93
CA TYR A 133 4.31 15.24 5.10
C TYR A 133 5.43 16.27 5.04
N TYR A 134 5.81 16.72 3.85
CA TYR A 134 7.00 17.52 3.63
C TYR A 134 6.69 18.94 3.15
N LYS A 135 5.62 19.13 2.37
CA LYS A 135 5.10 20.48 2.14
C LYS A 135 4.26 20.86 3.35
N LYS A 136 4.82 21.72 4.20
CA LYS A 136 4.01 22.40 5.21
C LYS A 136 2.83 23.10 4.51
N PRO A 137 1.60 23.03 5.07
CA PRO A 137 0.48 23.79 4.56
C PRO A 137 0.76 25.30 4.56
#